data_AF-A0A7S1H1X5-F1
#
_entry.id   AF-A0A7S1H1X5-F1
#
_cell.length_a   1.000
_cell.length_b   1.000
_cell.length_c   1.000
_cell.angle_alpha   90.00
_cell.angle_beta   90.00
_cell.angle_gamma   90.00
#
_symmetry.space_group_name_H-M   'P 1'
#
loop_
_entity.id
_entity.type
_entity.pdbx_description
1 polymer ?
#
loop_
_entity_poly.entity_id
_entity_poly.type
_entity_poly.pdbx_seq_one_letter_code
_entity_poly.pdbx_strand_id
1 'polypeptide(L)'
;MAIATLDKLYNNPDVFTGVVKIRKGLSCQLILQTNTVEELHGIFYNFSQSIATKARRTKSDPSRERTLKACQAVIDLTESTRLRRTKMWKKVCVALVGTLAVKAFVSPKKLDVPLGYLARGMALTVTTMLFWNSTIYPKNNKLKSAQKMSKNDID
;
A
#
# COMPACT_ATOMS: atom_id res chain seq x y z
N MET A 1 5.47 11.09 -12.83
CA MET A 1 4.39 11.53 -13.75
C MET A 1 4.07 10.49 -14.82
N ALA A 2 4.99 10.14 -15.71
CA ALA A 2 4.74 9.23 -16.84
C ALA A 2 4.18 7.84 -16.46
N ILE A 3 4.60 7.27 -15.33
CA ILE A 3 4.06 5.98 -14.89
C ILE A 3 2.57 6.03 -14.55
N ALA A 4 2.08 7.17 -14.03
CA ALA A 4 0.67 7.35 -13.73
C ALA A 4 -0.17 7.51 -15.01
N THR A 5 0.39 8.13 -16.06
CA THR A 5 -0.26 8.14 -17.37
C THR A 5 -0.26 6.75 -17.99
N LEU A 6 0.84 5.99 -17.92
CA LEU A 6 0.89 4.60 -18.41
C LEU A 6 -0.17 3.72 -17.75
N ASP A 7 -0.35 3.83 -16.43
CA ASP A 7 -1.41 3.09 -15.72
C ASP A 7 -2.82 3.45 -16.22
N LYS A 8 -3.05 4.72 -16.58
CA LYS A 8 -4.35 5.16 -17.11
C LYS A 8 -4.59 4.75 -18.57
N LEU A 9 -3.51 4.63 -19.35
CA LEU A 9 -3.54 4.19 -20.75
C LEU A 9 -3.70 2.67 -20.87
N TYR A 10 -3.16 1.91 -19.91
CA TYR A 10 -3.13 0.45 -20.01
C TYR A 10 -4.54 -0.15 -20.05
N ASN A 11 -4.82 -0.89 -21.13
CA ASN A 11 -6.13 -1.53 -21.39
C ASN A 11 -7.30 -0.54 -21.38
N ASN A 12 -7.10 0.67 -21.90
CA ASN A 12 -8.12 1.70 -22.01
C ASN A 12 -8.45 2.00 -23.49
N PRO A 13 -9.68 1.71 -23.99
CA PRO A 13 -10.06 2.01 -25.38
C PRO A 13 -10.19 3.51 -25.66
N ASP A 14 -10.38 4.35 -24.64
CA ASP A 14 -10.52 5.80 -24.79
C ASP A 14 -9.28 6.46 -25.40
N VAL A 15 -8.15 5.75 -25.40
CA VAL A 15 -6.90 6.19 -26.04
C VAL A 15 -7.08 6.40 -27.55
N PHE A 16 -8.01 5.68 -28.17
CA PHE A 16 -8.28 5.77 -29.60
C PHE A 16 -9.39 6.78 -29.94
N THR A 17 -10.22 7.15 -28.96
CA THR A 17 -11.37 8.04 -29.16
C THR A 17 -11.14 9.45 -28.61
N GLY A 18 -10.13 9.66 -27.77
CA GLY A 18 -9.85 10.98 -27.20
C GLY A 18 -8.54 11.09 -26.43
N VAL A 19 -8.41 12.21 -25.70
CA VAL A 19 -7.18 12.53 -24.93
C VAL A 19 -7.27 11.97 -23.52
N VAL A 20 -6.58 10.84 -23.29
CA VAL A 20 -6.44 10.27 -21.96
C VAL A 20 -5.32 10.97 -21.19
N LYS A 21 -5.72 11.75 -20.18
CA LYS A 21 -4.80 12.49 -19.30
C LYS A 21 -5.09 12.26 -17.82
N ILE A 22 -4.08 12.39 -16.97
CA ILE A 22 -4.25 12.40 -15.52
C ILE A 22 -4.92 13.71 -15.06
N ARG A 23 -5.72 13.65 -13.98
CA ARG A 23 -6.40 14.83 -13.43
C ARG A 23 -5.38 15.75 -12.74
N LYS A 24 -5.61 17.08 -12.79
CA LYS A 24 -4.72 18.08 -12.17
C LYS A 24 -4.41 17.80 -10.69
N GLY A 25 -5.40 17.32 -9.93
CA GLY A 25 -5.21 16.94 -8.53
C GLY A 25 -4.22 15.78 -8.34
N LEU A 26 -4.28 14.75 -9.20
CA LEU A 26 -3.31 13.66 -9.17
C LEU A 26 -1.92 14.14 -9.56
N SER A 27 -1.81 15.05 -10.53
CA SER A 27 -0.53 15.66 -10.88
C SER A 27 0.08 16.43 -9.72
N CYS A 28 -0.71 17.26 -9.03
CA CYS A 28 -0.28 18.00 -7.85
C CYS A 28 0.17 17.05 -6.74
N GLN A 29 -0.60 15.99 -6.47
CA GLN A 29 -0.24 14.97 -5.50
C GLN A 29 1.11 14.33 -5.83
N LEU A 30 1.35 13.96 -7.10
CA LEU A 30 2.62 13.37 -7.50
C LEU A 30 3.79 14.33 -7.34
N ILE A 31 3.61 15.62 -7.66
CA ILE A 31 4.64 16.64 -7.46
C ILE A 31 4.97 16.78 -5.96
N LEU A 32 3.94 16.87 -5.11
CA LEU A 32 4.12 17.02 -3.66
C LEU A 32 4.69 15.78 -2.97
N GLN A 33 4.45 14.58 -3.53
CA GLN A 33 4.88 13.31 -2.94
C GLN A 33 6.20 12.78 -3.52
N THR A 34 6.86 13.46 -4.46
CA THR A 34 8.12 12.97 -5.09
C THR A 34 9.35 13.75 -4.65
N ASN A 35 9.40 14.15 -3.37
CA ASN A 35 10.54 14.90 -2.82
C ASN A 35 11.71 13.99 -2.41
N THR A 36 11.45 12.70 -2.19
CA THR A 36 12.46 11.73 -1.79
C THR A 36 12.43 10.49 -2.69
N VAL A 37 13.58 9.83 -2.85
CA VAL A 37 13.69 8.57 -3.61
C VAL A 37 12.82 7.48 -3.01
N GLU A 38 12.64 7.49 -1.68
CA GLU A 38 11.78 6.52 -1.00
C GLU A 38 10.31 6.66 -1.38
N GLU A 39 9.83 7.91 -1.47
CA GLU A 39 8.46 8.19 -1.89
C GLU A 39 8.27 7.93 -3.39
N LEU A 40 9.26 8.27 -4.20
CA LEU A 40 9.30 7.93 -5.62
C LEU A 40 9.17 6.41 -5.83
N HIS A 41 9.96 5.61 -5.11
CA HIS A 41 9.90 4.14 -5.17
C HIS A 41 8.53 3.61 -4.72
N GLY A 42 7.94 4.21 -3.68
CA GLY A 42 6.58 3.89 -3.25
C GLY A 42 5.53 4.14 -4.35
N ILE A 43 5.64 5.27 -5.04
CA ILE A 43 4.76 5.62 -6.17
C ILE A 43 4.95 4.64 -7.33
N PHE A 44 6.20 4.35 -7.71
CA PHE A 44 6.49 3.41 -8.79
C PHE A 44 5.98 2.00 -8.49
N TYR A 45 6.20 1.52 -7.26
CA TYR A 45 5.68 0.24 -6.81
C TYR A 45 4.15 0.17 -6.94
N ASN A 46 3.44 1.21 -6.48
CA ASN A 46 1.98 1.24 -6.49
C ASN A 46 1.41 1.22 -7.92
N PHE A 47 1.95 2.04 -8.83
CA PHE A 47 1.49 2.05 -10.21
C PHE A 47 1.88 0.79 -10.98
N SER A 48 3.10 0.26 -10.82
CA SER A 48 3.50 -1.01 -11.43
C SER A 48 2.62 -2.18 -10.96
N GLN A 49 2.24 -2.19 -9.68
CA GLN A 49 1.31 -3.17 -9.15
C GLN A 49 -0.11 -3.03 -9.72
N SER A 50 -0.58 -1.79 -9.92
CA SER A 50 -1.86 -1.52 -10.58
C SER A 50 -1.86 -2.04 -12.02
N ILE A 51 -0.83 -1.71 -12.80
CA ILE A 51 -0.66 -2.18 -14.19
C ILE A 51 -0.59 -3.70 -14.23
N ALA A 52 0.24 -4.32 -13.38
CA ALA A 52 0.33 -5.78 -13.31
C ALA A 52 -1.02 -6.44 -12.97
N THR A 53 -1.81 -5.82 -12.10
CA THR A 53 -3.15 -6.32 -11.75
C THR A 53 -4.12 -6.22 -12.93
N LYS A 54 -4.08 -5.12 -13.70
CA LYS A 54 -4.85 -4.96 -14.93
C LYS A 54 -4.42 -5.99 -15.98
N ALA A 55 -3.13 -6.17 -16.18
CA ALA A 55 -2.57 -7.15 -17.11
C ALA A 55 -2.99 -8.59 -16.78
N ARG A 56 -3.04 -8.95 -15.49
CA ARG A 56 -3.53 -10.27 -15.04
C ARG A 56 -5.01 -10.50 -15.33
N ARG A 57 -5.83 -9.45 -15.36
CA ARG A 57 -7.27 -9.55 -15.68
C ARG A 57 -7.49 -9.70 -17.19
N THR A 58 -6.63 -9.10 -18.02
CA THR A 58 -6.75 -9.15 -19.48
C THR A 58 -6.08 -10.40 -20.04
N LYS A 59 -6.82 -11.52 -20.10
CA LYS A 59 -6.29 -12.79 -20.62
C LYS A 59 -6.02 -12.80 -22.14
N SER A 60 -6.63 -11.90 -22.88
CA SER A 60 -6.55 -11.88 -24.36
C SER A 60 -5.32 -11.14 -24.92
N ASP A 61 -4.55 -10.42 -24.09
CA ASP A 61 -3.45 -9.58 -24.58
C ASP A 61 -2.20 -10.41 -24.92
N PRO A 62 -1.69 -10.39 -26.17
CA PRO A 62 -0.46 -11.09 -26.56
C PRO A 62 0.79 -10.52 -25.85
N SER A 63 0.77 -9.26 -25.42
CA SER A 63 1.89 -8.60 -24.74
C SER A 63 1.84 -8.73 -23.22
N ARG A 64 0.88 -9.51 -22.68
CA ARG A 64 0.67 -9.66 -21.24
C ARG A 64 1.92 -10.12 -20.51
N GLU A 65 2.58 -11.17 -21.00
CA GLU A 65 3.72 -11.76 -20.32
C GLU A 65 4.90 -10.78 -20.24
N ARG A 66 5.18 -10.07 -21.34
CA ARG A 66 6.22 -9.03 -21.39
C ARG A 66 5.92 -7.91 -20.39
N THR A 67 4.66 -7.48 -20.33
CA THR A 67 4.21 -6.44 -19.39
C THR A 67 4.37 -6.88 -17.94
N LEU A 68 4.01 -8.13 -17.63
CA LEU A 68 4.16 -8.68 -16.28
C LEU A 68 5.62 -8.80 -15.87
N LYS A 69 6.50 -9.27 -16.76
CA LYS A 69 7.95 -9.33 -16.50
C LYS A 69 8.53 -7.93 -16.22
N ALA A 70 8.16 -6.94 -17.03
CA ALA A 70 8.60 -5.55 -16.82
C ALA A 70 8.09 -4.96 -15.49
N CYS A 71 6.80 -5.17 -15.17
CA CYS A 71 6.23 -4.70 -13.91
C CYS A 71 6.89 -5.39 -12.70
N GLN A 72 7.20 -6.68 -12.81
CA GLN A 72 7.85 -7.43 -11.74
C GLN A 72 9.26 -6.89 -11.47
N ALA A 73 10.05 -6.62 -12.51
CA ALA A 73 11.37 -6.03 -12.36
C ALA A 73 11.30 -4.67 -11.62
N VAL A 74 10.33 -3.82 -11.94
CA VAL A 74 10.14 -2.54 -11.21
C VAL A 74 9.73 -2.77 -9.76
N ILE A 75 8.86 -3.75 -9.51
CA ILE A 75 8.43 -4.11 -8.16
C ILE A 75 9.62 -4.58 -7.31
N ASP A 76 10.46 -5.45 -7.85
CA ASP A 76 11.62 -6.00 -7.16
C ASP A 76 12.65 -4.91 -6.82
N LEU A 77 12.90 -3.99 -7.77
CA LEU A 77 13.78 -2.83 -7.56
C LEU A 77 13.26 -1.88 -6.47
N THR A 78 11.94 -1.71 -6.37
CA THR A 78 11.31 -0.75 -5.45
C THR A 78 10.92 -1.36 -4.10
N GLU A 79 10.92 -2.70 -3.97
CA GLU A 79 10.47 -3.42 -2.79
C GLU A 79 11.31 -3.11 -1.54
N SER A 80 12.64 -3.11 -1.70
CA SER A 80 13.60 -2.87 -0.60
C SER A 80 13.33 -1.55 0.13
N THR A 81 12.96 -0.51 -0.62
CA THR A 81 12.76 0.85 -0.14
C THR A 81 11.40 0.98 0.55
N ARG A 82 10.35 0.37 0.00
CA ARG A 82 8.99 0.36 0.59
C ARG A 82 8.95 -0.30 1.98
N LEU A 83 9.72 -1.36 2.18
CA LEU A 83 9.74 -2.10 3.44
C LEU A 83 10.30 -1.27 4.60
N ARG A 84 11.15 -0.27 4.34
CA ARG A 84 11.77 0.57 5.38
C ARG A 84 10.73 1.45 6.07
N ARG A 85 9.85 2.10 5.30
CA ARG A 85 8.77 2.98 5.82
C ARG A 85 7.71 2.20 6.63
N THR A 86 7.34 1.01 6.17
CA THR A 86 6.32 0.16 6.84
C THR A 86 6.83 -0.49 8.11
N LYS A 87 8.10 -0.92 8.14
CA LYS A 87 8.71 -1.51 9.34
C LYS A 87 8.88 -0.48 10.45
N MET A 88 9.28 0.75 10.11
CA MET A 88 9.43 1.82 11.10
C MET A 88 8.12 2.17 11.79
N TRP A 89 7.05 2.42 11.03
CA TRP A 89 5.75 2.75 11.61
C TRP A 89 5.16 1.62 12.46
N LYS A 90 5.30 0.35 12.02
CA LYS A 90 4.90 -0.81 12.83
C LYS A 90 5.69 -0.90 14.14
N LYS A 91 7.01 -0.67 14.11
CA LYS A 91 7.85 -0.66 15.32
C LYS A 91 7.44 0.44 16.29
N VAL A 92 7.17 1.65 15.78
CA VAL A 92 6.71 2.79 16.60
C VAL A 92 5.37 2.50 17.26
N CYS A 93 4.39 1.99 16.51
CA CYS A 93 3.10 1.62 17.08
C CYS A 93 3.21 0.52 18.15
N VAL A 94 4.02 -0.52 17.91
CA VAL A 94 4.24 -1.60 18.89
C VAL A 94 4.92 -1.08 20.16
N ALA A 95 5.91 -0.19 20.03
CA ALA A 95 6.58 0.43 21.16
C ALA A 95 5.65 1.34 21.98
N LEU A 96 4.81 2.14 21.32
CA LEU A 96 3.82 3.01 21.98
C LEU A 96 2.75 2.21 22.72
N VAL A 97 2.22 1.15 22.10
CA VAL A 97 1.24 0.26 22.75
C VAL A 97 1.87 -0.48 23.93
N GLY A 98 3.09 -1.01 23.76
CA GLY A 98 3.81 -1.70 24.83
C GLY A 98 4.10 -0.80 26.03
N THR A 99 4.55 0.43 25.79
CA THR A 99 4.84 1.40 26.88
C THR A 99 3.59 1.86 27.62
N LEU A 100 2.46 2.04 26.92
CA LEU A 100 1.16 2.34 27.55
C LEU A 100 0.65 1.17 28.39
N ALA A 101 0.77 -0.07 27.88
CA ALA A 101 0.38 -1.27 28.62
C ALA A 101 1.22 -1.47 29.90
N VAL A 102 2.54 -1.26 29.82
CA VAL A 102 3.43 -1.34 31.00
C VAL A 102 3.09 -0.26 32.02
N LYS A 103 2.82 0.99 31.60
CA LYS A 103 2.41 2.06 32.52
C LYS A 103 1.07 1.78 33.20
N ALA A 104 0.11 1.19 32.48
CA ALA A 104 -1.18 0.78 33.05
C ALA A 104 -1.03 -0.37 34.08
N PHE A 105 -0.08 -1.29 33.86
CA PHE A 105 0.19 -2.40 34.77
C PHE A 105 0.92 -1.97 36.06
N VAL A 106 1.91 -1.07 35.95
CA VAL A 106 2.77 -0.68 37.09
C VAL A 106 2.10 0.33 38.03
N SER A 107 1.10 1.11 37.58
CA SER A 107 0.48 2.15 38.41
C SER A 107 -1.03 2.28 38.18
N PRO A 108 -1.85 1.32 38.66
CA PRO A 108 -3.30 1.35 38.47
C PRO A 108 -3.98 2.48 39.26
N LYS A 109 -3.35 2.97 40.34
CA LYS A 109 -3.98 3.90 41.31
C LYS A 109 -3.85 5.39 40.99
N LYS A 110 -3.13 5.79 39.93
CA LYS A 110 -2.99 7.20 39.50
C LYS A 110 -3.78 7.54 38.23
N LEU A 111 -4.50 6.57 37.66
CA LEU A 111 -5.38 6.79 36.52
C LEU A 111 -6.81 6.96 37.05
N ASP A 112 -7.15 8.18 37.46
CA ASP A 112 -8.50 8.55 37.89
C ASP A 112 -9.41 8.78 36.67
N VAL A 113 -9.42 7.79 35.77
CA VAL A 113 -10.22 7.78 34.53
C VAL A 113 -11.30 6.73 34.69
N PRO A 114 -12.60 7.08 34.55
CA PRO A 114 -13.67 6.11 34.71
C PRO A 114 -13.44 4.92 33.77
N LEU A 115 -13.62 3.69 34.26
CA LEU A 115 -13.31 2.44 33.54
C LEU A 115 -13.94 2.40 32.13
N GLY A 116 -15.08 3.08 31.93
CA GLY A 116 -15.75 3.23 30.63
C GLY A 116 -15.02 4.13 29.62
N TYR A 117 -14.26 5.14 30.06
CA TYR A 117 -13.45 6.00 29.17
C TYR A 117 -12.19 5.30 28.68
N LEU A 118 -11.58 4.44 29.51
CA LEU A 118 -10.44 3.63 29.12
C LEU A 118 -10.86 2.58 28.07
N ALA A 119 -12.00 1.91 28.28
CA ALA A 119 -12.57 0.97 27.31
C ALA A 119 -12.96 1.66 25.98
N ARG A 120 -13.58 2.85 26.04
CA ARG A 120 -13.91 3.64 24.84
C ARG A 120 -12.67 4.19 24.13
N GLY A 121 -11.66 4.63 24.86
CA GLY A 121 -10.38 5.10 24.32
C GLY A 121 -9.58 3.97 23.66
N MET A 122 -9.55 2.78 24.26
CA MET A 122 -8.97 1.59 23.64
C MET A 122 -9.76 1.16 22.40
N ALA A 123 -11.10 1.21 22.43
CA ALA A 123 -11.92 0.90 21.26
C ALA A 123 -11.70 1.89 20.11
N LEU A 124 -11.60 3.19 20.40
CA LEU A 124 -11.33 4.27 19.42
C LEU A 124 -9.91 4.18 18.86
N THR A 125 -8.91 3.89 19.68
CA THR A 125 -7.52 3.71 19.20
C THR A 125 -7.41 2.44 18.35
N VAL A 126 -8.06 1.34 18.71
CA VAL A 126 -8.10 0.12 17.89
C VAL A 126 -8.86 0.35 16.59
N THR A 127 -10.01 1.04 16.59
CA THR A 127 -10.75 1.34 15.35
C THR A 127 -10.03 2.33 14.46
N THR A 128 -9.41 3.38 15.00
CA THR A 128 -8.57 4.31 14.20
C THR A 128 -7.32 3.61 13.68
N MET A 129 -6.71 2.71 14.45
CA MET A 129 -5.56 1.92 14.00
C MET A 129 -5.94 0.90 12.92
N LEU A 130 -7.10 0.25 13.02
CA LEU A 130 -7.64 -0.63 11.98
C LEU A 130 -8.07 0.14 10.74
N PHE A 131 -8.68 1.31 10.90
CA PHE A 131 -9.08 2.19 9.80
C PHE A 131 -7.86 2.75 9.07
N TRP A 132 -6.85 3.22 9.80
CA TRP A 132 -5.60 3.71 9.20
C TRP A 132 -4.82 2.55 8.54
N ASN A 133 -4.78 1.38 9.17
CA ASN A 133 -4.19 0.18 8.58
C ASN A 133 -4.95 -0.30 7.33
N SER A 134 -6.26 -0.06 7.21
CA SER A 134 -7.05 -0.40 6.02
C SER A 134 -6.95 0.65 4.90
N THR A 135 -7.00 1.94 5.27
CA THR A 135 -7.06 3.07 4.33
C THR A 135 -5.69 3.44 3.77
N ILE A 136 -4.61 3.32 4.55
CA ILE A 136 -3.25 3.68 4.09
C ILE A 136 -2.45 2.44 3.65
N TYR A 137 -2.84 1.24 4.07
CA TYR A 137 -2.21 0.00 3.64
C TYR A 137 -3.25 -1.07 3.29
N PRO A 138 -3.85 -1.04 2.09
CA PRO A 138 -4.64 -2.18 1.64
C PRO A 138 -3.75 -3.43 1.72
N LYS A 139 -4.07 -4.34 2.66
CA LYS A 139 -3.45 -5.67 2.75
C LYS A 139 -3.75 -6.36 1.42
N ASN A 140 -2.80 -6.30 0.48
CA ASN A 140 -2.90 -7.05 -0.75
C ASN A 140 -2.57 -8.54 -0.47
N ASN A 141 -3.40 -9.17 0.36
CA ASN A 141 -3.34 -10.60 0.70
C ASN A 141 -3.53 -11.48 -0.56
N LYS A 142 -4.04 -10.92 -1.67
CA LYS A 142 -4.19 -11.61 -2.95
C LYS A 142 -2.86 -11.95 -3.64
N LEU A 143 -1.74 -11.33 -3.25
CA LEU A 143 -0.43 -11.62 -3.85
C LEU A 143 0.25 -12.82 -3.21
N LYS A 144 0.09 -13.02 -1.89
CA LYS A 144 0.61 -14.21 -1.20
C LYS A 144 -0.11 -15.47 -1.64
N SER A 145 -1.43 -15.41 -1.86
CA SER A 145 -2.18 -16.54 -2.40
C SER A 145 -1.86 -16.81 -3.87
N ALA A 146 -1.66 -15.78 -4.71
CA ALA A 146 -1.25 -15.98 -6.10
C ALA A 146 0.18 -16.53 -6.26
N GLN A 147 1.12 -16.12 -5.41
CA GLN A 147 2.48 -16.67 -5.39
C GLN A 147 2.53 -18.10 -4.82
N LYS A 148 1.62 -18.45 -3.90
CA LYS A 148 1.49 -19.81 -3.37
C LYS A 148 0.82 -20.76 -4.37
N MET A 149 -0.11 -20.25 -5.19
CA MET A 149 -0.73 -20.99 -6.29
C MET A 149 0.28 -21.30 -7.41
N SER A 150 1.00 -20.28 -7.89
CA SER A 150 2.01 -20.43 -8.95
C SER A 150 3.19 -21.33 -8.56
N LYS A 151 3.43 -21.58 -7.27
CA LYS A 151 4.51 -22.44 -6.80
C LYS A 151 4.07 -23.91 -6.66
N ASN A 152 2.77 -24.18 -6.59
CA ASN A 152 2.20 -25.52 -6.52
C ASN A 152 1.83 -26.09 -7.90
N ASP A 153 1.85 -25.26 -8.96
CA ASP A 153 1.59 -25.67 -10.34
C ASP A 153 2.90 -26.03 -11.11
N ILE A 154 4.05 -26.07 -10.41
CA ILE A 154 5.39 -26.34 -10.97
C ILE A 154 6.00 -27.65 -10.41
N ASP A 155 5.32 -28.30 -9.46
CA ASP A 155 5.61 -29.65 -8.97
C ASP A 155 4.60 -30.66 -9.56
#